data_AF-A0A959ALS4-F1
#
_entry.id   AF-A0A959ALS4-F1
#
_cell.length_a   1.000
_cell.length_b   1.000
_cell.length_c   1.000
_cell.angle_alpha   90.00
_cell.angle_beta   90.00
_cell.angle_gamma   90.00
#
_symmetry.space_group_name_H-M   'P 1'
#
loop_
_entity.id
_entity.type
_entity.pdbx_description
1 polymer ?
#
loop_
_entity_poly.entity_id
_entity_poly.type
_entity_poly.pdbx_seq_one_letter_code
_entity_poly.pdbx_strand_id
1 'polypeptide(L)'
;MPDANVPAALKTWFVVHCIVDLVFAVPLFFFPEKFLALLGWPFFDPLTVRLVAAALFGIGLESYLGRNGGVERYRGMLRLKIIWSGTATLGILIAMFSLAEAPVVGWLLAGVFAGFNGVWVWWWRRV
;
A
#
# COMPACT_ATOMS: atom_id res chain seq x y z
N MET A 1 30.05 5.24 -9.66
CA MET A 1 29.91 5.35 -8.19
C MET A 1 29.75 3.94 -7.68
N PRO A 2 30.49 3.49 -6.65
CA PRO A 2 30.36 2.11 -6.17
C PRO A 2 28.90 1.90 -5.77
N ASP A 3 28.28 0.84 -6.28
CA ASP A 3 26.87 0.51 -6.02
C ASP A 3 26.66 0.46 -4.50
N ALA A 4 25.99 1.47 -3.94
CA ALA A 4 25.66 1.46 -2.53
C ALA A 4 24.80 0.22 -2.28
N ASN A 5 25.32 -0.74 -1.53
CA ASN A 5 24.58 -1.97 -1.28
C ASN A 5 23.24 -1.64 -0.64
N VAL A 6 22.14 -2.03 -1.30
CA VAL A 6 20.79 -1.82 -0.78
C VAL A 6 20.67 -2.49 0.59
N PRO A 7 20.29 -1.78 1.65
CA PRO A 7 20.22 -2.33 3.00
C PRO A 7 19.31 -3.57 3.06
N ALA A 8 19.78 -4.64 3.71
CA ALA A 8 19.01 -5.89 3.83
C ALA A 8 17.63 -5.65 4.45
N ALA A 9 17.53 -4.77 5.46
CA ALA A 9 16.27 -4.40 6.08
C ALA A 9 15.27 -3.77 5.10
N LEU A 10 15.73 -2.97 4.13
CA LEU A 10 14.85 -2.41 3.09
C LEU A 10 14.30 -3.50 2.18
N LYS A 11 15.14 -4.50 1.83
CA LYS A 11 14.68 -5.67 1.06
C LYS A 11 13.59 -6.44 1.83
N THR A 12 13.79 -6.63 3.13
CA THR A 12 12.78 -7.26 4.01
C THR A 12 11.47 -6.46 4.03
N TRP A 13 11.53 -5.14 4.15
CA TRP A 13 10.34 -4.28 4.11
C TRP A 13 9.54 -4.43 2.81
N PHE A 14 10.20 -4.60 1.66
CA PHE A 14 9.52 -4.82 0.38
C PHE A 14 8.81 -6.16 0.32
N VAL A 15 9.40 -7.21 0.90
CA VAL A 15 8.76 -8.53 1.02
C VAL A 15 7.56 -8.47 1.98
N VAL A 16 7.73 -7.84 3.15
CA VAL A 16 6.64 -7.66 4.11
C VAL A 16 5.48 -6.89 3.47
N HIS A 17 5.76 -5.79 2.77
CA HIS A 17 4.73 -5.02 2.08
C HIS A 17 4.04 -5.82 0.98
N CYS A 18 4.77 -6.63 0.20
CA CYS A 18 4.17 -7.54 -0.77
C CYS A 18 3.16 -8.49 -0.10
N ILE A 19 3.53 -9.09 1.03
CA ILE A 19 2.63 -9.99 1.76
C ILE A 19 1.38 -9.24 2.23
N VAL A 20 1.56 -8.06 2.82
CA VAL A 20 0.44 -7.21 3.26
C VAL A 20 -0.48 -6.87 2.08
N ASP A 21 0.08 -6.40 0.96
CA ASP A 21 -0.69 -6.08 -0.25
C ASP A 21 -1.52 -7.29 -0.71
N LEU A 22 -0.94 -8.49 -0.76
CA LEU A 22 -1.63 -9.70 -1.19
C LEU A 22 -2.73 -10.14 -0.21
N VAL A 23 -2.50 -10.00 1.10
CA VAL A 23 -3.50 -10.31 2.14
C VAL A 23 -4.76 -9.46 1.96
N PHE A 24 -4.64 -8.21 1.51
CA PHE A 24 -5.80 -7.36 1.21
C PHE A 24 -6.30 -7.51 -0.24
N ALA A 25 -5.40 -7.59 -1.21
CA ALA A 25 -5.74 -7.62 -2.64
C ALA A 25 -6.55 -8.87 -3.01
N VAL A 26 -6.13 -10.05 -2.55
CA VAL A 26 -6.80 -11.32 -2.89
C VAL A 26 -8.27 -11.33 -2.46
N PRO A 27 -8.62 -11.09 -1.18
CA PRO A 27 -10.02 -11.09 -0.77
C PRO A 27 -10.80 -9.91 -1.38
N LEU A 28 -10.22 -8.71 -1.53
CA LEU A 28 -10.89 -7.60 -2.19
C LEU A 28 -11.21 -7.90 -3.68
N PHE A 29 -10.37 -8.68 -4.36
CA PHE A 29 -10.57 -8.98 -5.77
C PHE A 29 -11.65 -10.06 -5.98
N PHE A 30 -11.55 -11.17 -5.24
CA PHE A 30 -12.41 -12.35 -5.43
C PHE A 30 -13.68 -12.32 -4.58
N PHE A 31 -13.63 -11.77 -3.37
CA PHE A 31 -14.71 -11.80 -2.39
C PHE A 31 -14.96 -10.42 -1.73
N PRO A 32 -15.08 -9.32 -2.51
CA PRO A 32 -15.12 -7.96 -1.96
C PRO A 32 -16.22 -7.75 -0.93
N GLU A 33 -17.43 -8.24 -1.21
CA GLU A 33 -18.59 -8.08 -0.32
C GLU A 33 -18.36 -8.70 1.05
N LYS A 34 -17.97 -9.98 1.09
CA LYS A 34 -17.74 -10.72 2.33
C LYS A 34 -16.60 -10.11 3.14
N PHE A 35 -15.52 -9.72 2.47
CA PHE A 35 -14.35 -9.16 3.13
C PHE A 35 -14.62 -7.76 3.68
N LEU A 36 -15.28 -6.90 2.91
CA LEU A 36 -15.66 -5.56 3.34
C LEU A 36 -16.72 -5.58 4.46
N ALA A 37 -17.70 -6.49 4.38
CA ALA A 37 -18.66 -6.71 5.45
C ALA A 37 -17.98 -7.15 6.76
N LEU A 38 -17.00 -8.07 6.68
CA LEU A 38 -16.20 -8.49 7.84
C LEU A 38 -15.44 -7.31 8.48
N LEU A 39 -14.99 -6.36 7.67
CA LEU A 39 -14.31 -5.14 8.11
C LEU A 39 -15.29 -4.05 8.59
N GLY A 40 -16.60 -4.30 8.57
CA GLY A 40 -17.62 -3.31 8.94
C GLY A 40 -17.76 -2.16 7.94
N TRP A 41 -17.46 -2.40 6.66
CA TRP A 41 -17.60 -1.41 5.60
C TRP A 41 -18.98 -1.55 4.90
N PRO A 42 -19.89 -0.58 5.06
CA PRO A 42 -21.31 -0.79 4.76
C PRO A 42 -21.69 -0.65 3.28
N PHE A 43 -20.91 0.07 2.48
CA PHE A 43 -21.20 0.31 1.06
C PHE A 43 -19.93 0.30 0.22
N PHE A 44 -20.00 -0.27 -0.99
CA PHE A 44 -18.87 -0.28 -1.91
C PHE A 44 -19.33 -0.39 -3.36
N ASP A 45 -18.53 0.18 -4.25
CA ASP A 45 -18.63 -0.05 -5.69
C ASP A 45 -17.72 -1.24 -6.08
N PRO A 46 -18.27 -2.36 -6.62
CA PRO A 46 -17.47 -3.55 -6.91
C PRO A 46 -16.37 -3.35 -7.97
N LEU A 47 -16.52 -2.36 -8.86
CA LEU A 47 -15.49 -2.03 -9.84
C LEU A 47 -14.31 -1.33 -9.16
N THR A 48 -14.58 -0.27 -8.40
CA THR A 48 -13.57 0.52 -7.68
C THR A 48 -12.78 -0.35 -6.72
N VAL A 49 -13.43 -1.24 -5.97
CA VAL A 49 -12.75 -2.17 -5.05
C VAL A 49 -11.78 -3.09 -5.78
N ARG A 50 -12.17 -3.62 -6.95
CA ARG A 50 -11.29 -4.48 -7.76
C ARG A 50 -10.15 -3.71 -8.40
N LEU A 51 -10.36 -2.45 -8.77
CA LEU A 51 -9.28 -1.57 -9.24
C LEU A 51 -8.27 -1.28 -8.13
N VAL A 52 -8.72 -1.04 -6.90
CA VAL A 52 -7.83 -0.90 -5.73
C VAL A 52 -7.06 -2.20 -5.50
N ALA A 53 -7.73 -3.35 -5.53
CA ALA A 53 -7.07 -4.65 -5.40
C ALA A 53 -6.03 -4.88 -6.51
N ALA A 54 -6.33 -4.52 -7.76
CA ALA A 54 -5.39 -4.59 -8.87
C ALA A 54 -4.15 -3.69 -8.65
N ALA A 55 -4.34 -2.49 -8.10
CA ALA A 55 -3.23 -1.61 -7.73
C ALA A 55 -2.35 -2.24 -6.63
N LEU A 56 -2.96 -2.85 -5.61
CA LEU A 56 -2.23 -3.58 -4.56
C LEU A 56 -1.48 -4.79 -5.13
N PHE A 57 -2.07 -5.56 -6.04
CA PHE A 57 -1.36 -6.63 -6.76
C PHE A 57 -0.15 -6.10 -7.51
N GLY A 58 -0.33 -5.04 -8.32
CA GLY A 58 0.77 -4.48 -9.11
C GLY A 58 1.91 -3.97 -8.23
N ILE A 59 1.60 -3.19 -7.19
CA ILE A 59 2.61 -2.60 -6.30
C ILE A 59 3.27 -3.68 -5.42
N GLY A 60 2.49 -4.63 -4.90
CA GLY A 60 2.95 -5.70 -4.03
C GLY A 60 3.83 -6.70 -4.77
N LEU A 61 3.34 -7.23 -5.89
CA LEU A 61 4.10 -8.19 -6.70
C LEU A 61 5.38 -7.57 -7.25
N GLU A 62 5.35 -6.31 -7.70
CA GLU A 62 6.57 -5.62 -8.13
C GLU A 62 7.56 -5.50 -6.97
N SER A 63 7.10 -5.29 -5.74
CA SER A 63 7.95 -5.27 -4.53
C SER A 63 8.71 -6.58 -4.32
N TYR A 64 8.05 -7.71 -4.57
CA TYR A 64 8.70 -9.00 -4.52
C TYR A 64 9.64 -9.22 -5.71
N LEU A 65 9.19 -8.98 -6.94
CA LEU A 65 9.98 -9.22 -8.15
C LEU A 65 11.25 -8.33 -8.20
N GLY A 66 11.15 -7.09 -7.73
CA GLY A 66 12.25 -6.13 -7.71
C GLY A 66 13.19 -6.20 -6.52
N ARG A 67 12.95 -7.09 -5.54
CA ARG A 67 13.67 -7.12 -4.25
C ARG A 67 15.20 -7.31 -4.35
N ASN A 68 15.70 -7.87 -5.44
CA ASN A 68 17.14 -8.09 -5.65
C ASN A 68 17.76 -7.08 -6.63
N GLY A 69 17.03 -6.02 -7.01
CA GLY A 69 17.56 -4.95 -7.85
C GLY A 69 18.56 -4.03 -7.16
N GLY A 70 19.25 -3.22 -7.96
CA GLY A 70 20.15 -2.17 -7.48
C GLY A 70 19.44 -0.94 -6.92
N VAL A 71 20.24 0.01 -6.43
CA VAL A 71 19.78 1.26 -5.79
C VAL A 71 18.80 2.04 -6.66
N GLU A 72 19.07 2.16 -7.95
CA GLU A 72 18.23 2.91 -8.88
C GLU A 72 16.81 2.31 -8.96
N ARG A 73 16.71 0.98 -9.02
CA ARG A 73 15.41 0.29 -8.99
C ARG A 73 14.68 0.55 -7.68
N TYR A 74 15.38 0.42 -6.56
CA TYR A 74 14.81 0.71 -5.24
C TYR A 74 14.33 2.15 -5.10
N ARG A 75 15.07 3.12 -5.65
CA ARG A 75 14.62 4.50 -5.71
C ARG A 75 13.33 4.63 -6.53
N GLY A 76 13.29 4.08 -7.75
CA GLY A 76 12.07 4.09 -8.56
C GLY A 76 10.84 3.55 -7.80
N MET A 77 11.03 2.42 -7.12
CA MET A 77 9.97 1.77 -6.35
C MET A 77 9.57 2.53 -5.07
N LEU A 78 10.53 3.09 -4.34
CA LEU A 78 10.26 3.94 -3.18
C LEU A 78 9.47 5.19 -3.59
N ARG A 79 9.82 5.83 -4.71
CA ARG A 79 9.06 6.96 -5.24
C ARG A 79 7.61 6.57 -5.55
N LEU A 80 7.41 5.45 -6.24
CA LEU A 80 6.06 4.92 -6.50
C LEU A 80 5.28 4.73 -5.20
N LYS A 81 5.89 4.06 -4.20
CA LYS A 81 5.25 3.79 -2.91
C LYS A 81 4.92 5.07 -2.14
N ILE A 82 5.80 6.06 -2.14
CA ILE A 82 5.55 7.35 -1.47
C ILE A 82 4.39 8.08 -2.14
N ILE A 83 4.37 8.16 -3.47
CA ILE A 83 3.27 8.81 -4.20
C ILE A 83 1.96 8.07 -3.91
N TRP A 84 1.93 6.76 -4.13
CA TRP A 84 0.74 5.94 -3.94
C TRP A 84 0.19 6.00 -2.52
N SER A 85 1.01 5.70 -1.51
CA SER A 85 0.52 5.66 -0.13
C SER A 85 0.18 7.05 0.40
N GLY A 86 0.87 8.10 -0.07
CA GLY A 86 0.56 9.48 0.29
C GLY A 86 -0.78 9.93 -0.26
N THR A 87 -1.03 9.71 -1.56
CA THR A 87 -2.31 10.06 -2.18
C THR A 87 -3.44 9.16 -1.69
N ALA A 88 -3.20 7.88 -1.44
CA ALA A 88 -4.18 6.99 -0.82
C ALA A 88 -4.56 7.46 0.59
N THR A 89 -3.58 7.84 1.42
CA THR A 89 -3.84 8.42 2.76
C THR A 89 -4.73 9.65 2.66
N LEU A 90 -4.38 10.61 1.80
CA LEU A 90 -5.16 11.83 1.61
C LEU A 90 -6.57 11.53 1.08
N GLY A 91 -6.70 10.65 0.09
CA GLY A 91 -8.00 10.25 -0.47
C GLY A 91 -8.90 9.59 0.56
N ILE A 92 -8.36 8.70 1.40
CA ILE A 92 -9.10 8.07 2.50
C ILE A 92 -9.51 9.12 3.52
N LEU A 93 -8.62 10.02 3.94
CA LEU A 93 -8.96 11.07 4.91
C LEU A 93 -10.07 11.99 4.37
N ILE A 94 -9.96 12.44 3.12
CA ILE A 94 -11.01 13.25 2.47
C ILE A 94 -12.33 12.50 2.49
N ALA A 95 -12.35 11.22 2.12
CA ALA A 95 -13.56 10.40 2.17
C ALA A 95 -14.12 10.30 3.60
N MET A 96 -13.28 9.98 4.59
CA MET A 96 -13.72 9.80 5.98
C MET A 96 -14.25 11.09 6.61
N PHE A 97 -13.68 12.25 6.30
CA PHE A 97 -14.21 13.55 6.76
C PHE A 97 -15.47 14.00 5.99
N SER A 98 -15.78 13.40 4.84
CA SER A 98 -16.96 13.75 4.03
C SER A 98 -18.20 12.90 4.33
N LEU A 99 -18.03 11.77 5.01
CA LEU A 99 -19.15 10.90 5.39
C LEU A 99 -19.81 11.39 6.68
N ALA A 100 -21.14 11.37 6.72
CA ALA A 100 -21.89 11.65 7.94
C ALA A 100 -21.57 10.63 9.05
N GLU A 101 -21.39 9.36 8.66
CA GLU A 101 -20.98 8.27 9.55
C GLU A 101 -19.82 7.49 8.89
N ALA A 102 -18.60 7.81 9.30
CA ALA A 102 -17.40 7.19 8.76
C ALA A 102 -17.09 5.85 9.47
N PRO A 103 -16.90 4.74 8.73
CA PRO A 103 -16.57 3.46 9.35
C PRO A 103 -15.18 3.50 10.00
N VAL A 104 -15.05 2.93 11.20
CA VAL A 104 -13.78 2.93 11.98
C VAL A 104 -12.60 2.37 11.16
N VAL A 105 -12.85 1.34 10.36
CA VAL A 105 -11.82 0.73 9.53
C VAL A 105 -11.21 1.69 8.50
N GLY A 106 -11.95 2.71 8.04
CA GLY A 106 -11.39 3.72 7.12
C GLY A 106 -10.32 4.57 7.78
N TRP A 107 -10.49 4.94 9.05
CA TRP A 107 -9.45 5.63 9.83
C TRP A 107 -8.24 4.73 10.08
N LEU A 108 -8.47 3.45 10.37
CA LEU A 108 -7.40 2.47 10.52
C LEU A 108 -6.60 2.32 9.22
N LEU A 109 -7.28 2.23 8.07
CA LEU A 109 -6.63 2.18 6.76
C LEU A 109 -5.81 3.46 6.50
N ALA A 110 -6.36 4.64 6.78
CA ALA A 110 -5.60 5.90 6.66
C ALA A 110 -4.32 5.87 7.51
N GLY A 111 -4.40 5.40 8.76
CA GLY A 111 -3.25 5.24 9.65
C GLY A 111 -2.21 4.25 9.11
N VAL A 112 -2.64 3.12 8.56
CA VAL A 112 -1.74 2.11 7.95
C VAL A 112 -1.01 2.70 6.74
N PHE A 113 -1.74 3.33 5.82
CA PHE A 113 -1.13 3.96 4.63
C PHE A 113 -0.18 5.09 5.02
N ALA A 114 -0.54 5.93 6.00
CA ALA A 114 0.33 6.98 6.52
C ALA A 114 1.60 6.42 7.17
N GLY A 115 1.47 5.34 7.96
CA GLY A 115 2.59 4.67 8.61
C GLY A 115 3.58 4.09 7.59
N PHE A 116 3.08 3.36 6.59
CA PHE A 116 3.91 2.87 5.50
C PHE A 116 4.55 4.00 4.70
N ASN A 117 3.81 5.08 4.42
CA ASN A 117 4.38 6.26 3.76
C ASN A 117 5.58 6.82 4.53
N GLY A 118 5.45 6.96 5.86
CA GLY A 118 6.55 7.38 6.73
C GLY A 118 7.77 6.46 6.63
N VAL A 119 7.56 5.14 6.63
CA VAL A 119 8.64 4.15 6.43
C VAL A 119 9.32 4.35 5.07
N TRP A 120 8.56 4.59 3.99
CA TRP A 120 9.11 4.80 2.66
C TRP A 120 9.89 6.09 2.52
N VAL A 121 9.39 7.19 3.09
CA VAL A 121 10.10 8.48 3.14
C VAL A 121 11.40 8.34 3.94
N TRP A 122 11.36 7.60 5.06
CA TRP A 122 12.54 7.35 5.89
C TRP A 122 13.63 6.58 5.13
N TRP A 123 13.26 5.56 4.37
CA TRP A 123 14.18 4.79 3.53
C TRP A 123 14.68 5.58 2.32
N TRP A 124 13.82 6.35 1.66
CA TRP A 124 14.18 7.20 0.52
C TRP A 124 15.30 8.19 0.86
N ARG A 125 15.29 8.74 2.08
CA ARG A 125 16.36 9.64 2.54
C ARG A 125 17.70 8.95 2.83
N ARG A 126 17.73 7.61 2.86
CA ARG A 126 18.89 6.79 3.26
C ARG A 126 19.47 5.94 2.14
N VAL A 127 18.85 5.97 0.96
CA VAL A 127 19.24 5.18 -0.23
C VAL A 127 19.58 6.11 -1.37
#